data_AF-A0A378Q5Z0-F1
#
_entry.id   AF-A0A378Q5Z0-F1
#
_cell.length_a   1.000
_cell.length_b   1.000
_cell.length_c   1.000
_cell.angle_alpha   90.00
_cell.angle_beta   90.00
_cell.angle_gamma   90.00
#
_symmetry.space_group_name_H-M   'P 1'
#
loop_
_entity.id
_entity.type
_entity.pdbx_description
1 polymer ?
#
loop_
_entity_poly.entity_id
_entity_poly.type
_entity_poly.pdbx_seq_one_letter_code
_entity_poly.pdbx_strand_id
1 'polypeptide(L)' 'MLVYQATTKLVFALCEVRNVEIIIINQRENLSFEEELTQDVLEIITVFSARLYGSRSKKNKQLLEAVKEVLE' A
#
# COMPACT_ATOMS: atom_id res chain seq x y z
N MET A 1 -16.40 -2.89 -12.19
CA MET A 1 -16.91 -3.55 -10.97
C MET A 1 -15.83 -4.35 -10.21
N LEU A 2 -14.71 -4.75 -10.81
CA LEU A 2 -13.66 -5.46 -10.06
C LEU A 2 -12.28 -4.94 -10.42
N VAL A 3 -11.81 -3.91 -9.69
CA VAL A 3 -10.44 -3.86 -9.13
C VAL A 3 -10.58 -3.13 -7.80
N TYR A 4 -10.76 -3.93 -6.74
CA TYR A 4 -10.70 -3.45 -5.37
C TYR A 4 -9.25 -3.54 -4.93
N GLN A 5 -8.49 -2.45 -5.02
CA GLN A 5 -7.33 -2.33 -4.15
C GLN A 5 -7.85 -2.26 -2.70
N ALA A 6 -7.32 -3.11 -1.82
CA ALA A 6 -7.83 -3.26 -0.45
C ALA A 6 -7.85 -1.93 0.33
N THR A 7 -6.88 -1.06 0.06
CA THR A 7 -6.64 0.21 0.78
C THR A 7 -7.66 1.30 0.44
N THR A 8 -8.25 1.28 -0.76
CA THR A 8 -9.22 2.31 -1.20
C THR A 8 -10.67 1.95 -0.90
N LYS A 9 -10.96 0.75 -0.38
CA LYS A 9 -12.31 0.27 -0.05
C LYS A 9 -13.14 1.28 0.76
N LEU A 10 -12.52 1.96 1.72
CA LEU A 10 -13.21 2.93 2.57
C LEU A 10 -13.68 4.17 1.79
N VAL A 11 -12.89 4.61 0.80
CA VAL A 11 -13.23 5.75 -0.06
C VAL A 11 -14.38 5.40 -0.98
N PHE A 12 -14.36 4.20 -1.59
CA PHE A 12 -15.47 3.71 -2.42
C PHE A 12 -16.78 3.63 -1.63
N ALA A 13 -16.74 3.04 -0.43
CA ALA A 13 -17.92 2.94 0.43
C ALA A 13 -18.48 4.33 0.81
N LEU A 14 -17.60 5.30 1.09
CA LEU A 14 -18.02 6.67 1.37
C LEU A 14 -18.70 7.33 0.17
N CYS A 15 -18.11 7.19 -1.03
CA CYS A 15 -18.68 7.75 -2.26
C CYS A 15 -20.04 7.13 -2.59
N GLU A 16 -20.19 5.82 -2.40
CA GLU A 16 -21.47 5.11 -2.57
C GLU A 16 -22.56 5.67 -1.65
N VAL A 17 -22.28 5.83 -0.35
CA VAL A 17 -23.22 6.42 0.63
C VAL A 17 -23.59 7.86 0.27
N ARG A 18 -22.71 8.57 -0.44
CA ARG A 18 -22.92 9.95 -0.88
C ARG A 18 -23.45 10.07 -2.31
N ASN A 19 -23.75 8.95 -2.97
CA ASN A 19 -24.23 8.91 -4.35
C ASN A 19 -23.26 9.60 -5.34
N VAL A 20 -21.95 9.46 -5.08
CA VAL A 20 -20.87 9.99 -5.91
C VAL A 20 -20.31 8.88 -6.79
N GLU A 21 -20.30 9.12 -8.10
CA GLU A 21 -19.73 8.19 -9.08
C GLU A 21 -18.20 8.35 -9.17
N ILE A 22 -17.49 7.22 -9.19
CA ILE A 22 -16.04 7.18 -9.36
C ILE A 22 -15.72 6.63 -10.75
N ILE A 23 -15.02 7.41 -11.57
CA ILE A 23 -14.59 7.03 -12.92
C ILE A 23 -13.07 6.82 -12.92
N ILE A 24 -12.64 5.58 -13.17
CA ILE A 24 -11.22 5.24 -13.30
C ILE A 24 -10.82 5.37 -14.77
N ILE A 25 -10.03 6.40 -15.10
CA ILE A 25 -9.63 6.70 -16.49
C ILE A 25 -8.51 5.77 -16.96
N ASN A 26 -7.57 5.44 -16.08
CA ASN A 26 -6.41 4.60 -16.39
C ASN A 26 -6.29 3.49 -15.37
N GLN A 27 -6.78 2.32 -15.73
CA GLN A 27 -6.59 1.11 -14.94
C GLN A 27 -5.22 0.51 -15.29
N ARG A 28 -4.32 0.39 -14.32
CA ARG A 28 -3.08 -0.37 -14.50
C ARG A 28 -3.39 -1.87 -14.56
N GLU A 29 -2.47 -2.66 -15.11
CA GLU A 29 -2.55 -4.12 -15.06
C GLU A 29 -2.78 -4.59 -13.63
N ASN A 30 -3.57 -5.67 -13.50
CA ASN A 30 -3.77 -6.32 -12.22
C ASN A 30 -2.42 -6.86 -11.76
N LEU A 31 -1.86 -6.25 -10.72
CA LEU A 31 -0.80 -6.88 -9.94
C LEU A 31 -1.29 -8.27 -9.52
N SER A 32 -0.38 -9.24 -9.50
CA SER A 32 -0.66 -10.49 -8.83
C SER A 32 -0.97 -10.22 -7.35
N PHE A 33 -1.73 -11.13 -6.73
CA PHE A 33 -2.03 -11.04 -5.30
C PHE A 33 -0.75 -10.94 -4.46
N GLU A 34 0.30 -11.64 -4.86
CA GLU A 34 1.61 -11.64 -4.17
C GLU A 34 2.30 -10.28 -4.28
N GLU A 35 2.26 -9.63 -5.45
CA GLU A 35 2.79 -8.28 -5.64
C GLU A 35 2.01 -7.22 -4.84
N GLU A 36 0.67 -7.30 -4.82
CA GLU A 36 -0.19 -6.41 -4.03
C GLU A 36 0.11 -6.56 -2.52
N LEU A 37 0.16 -7.81 -2.03
CA LEU A 37 0.49 -8.11 -0.64
C LEU A 37 1.87 -7.59 -0.25
N THR A 38 2.85 -7.77 -1.14
CA THR A 38 4.23 -7.32 -0.92
C THR A 38 4.31 -5.79 -0.80
N GLN A 39 3.61 -5.07 -1.68
CA GLN A 39 3.53 -3.61 -1.60
C GLN A 39 2.86 -3.12 -0.31
N ASP A 40 1.73 -3.71 0.06
CA ASP A 40 0.99 -3.33 1.27
C ASP A 40 1.83 -3.53 2.53
N VAL A 41 2.52 -4.66 2.65
CA VAL A 41 3.38 -4.96 3.80
C VAL A 41 4.59 -4.03 3.85
N LEU A 42 5.22 -3.74 2.71
CA LEU A 42 6.35 -2.81 2.65
C LEU A 42 5.95 -1.39 3.07
N GLU A 43 4.77 -0.93 2.66
CA GLU A 43 4.25 0.39 3.02
C GLU A 43 4.00 0.49 4.54
N ILE A 44 3.37 -0.54 5.13
CA ILE A 44 3.18 -0.65 6.58
C ILE A 44 4.53 -0.59 7.30
N ILE A 45 5.48 -1.45 6.91
CA ILE A 45 6.81 -1.49 7.55
C ILE A 45 7.49 -0.13 7.47
N THR A 46 7.46 0.52 6.31
CA THR A 46 8.05 1.85 6.08
C THR A 46 7.52 2.90 7.04
N VAL A 47 6.20 2.95 7.24
CA VAL A 47 5.57 3.92 8.16
C VAL A 47 5.93 3.59 9.62
N PHE A 48 5.83 2.34 10.02
CA PHE A 48 6.07 1.93 11.41
C PHE A 48 7.54 2.04 11.81
N SER A 49 8.46 1.67 10.93
CA SER A 49 9.89 1.75 11.19
C SER A 49 10.38 3.20 11.31
N ALA A 50 9.83 4.10 10.49
CA ALA A 50 10.09 5.53 10.59
C ALA A 50 9.57 6.11 11.92
N ARG A 51 8.43 5.63 12.44
CA ARG A 51 7.90 6.03 13.74
C ARG A 51 8.70 5.47 14.91
N LEU A 52 9.13 4.21 14.83
CA LEU A 52 9.86 3.53 15.91
C LEU A 52 11.30 4.01 16.05
N TYR A 53 12.01 4.15 14.93
CA TYR A 53 13.44 4.44 14.95
C TYR A 53 13.79 5.86 14.49
N GLY A 54 12.82 6.58 13.93
CA GLY A 54 13.06 7.84 13.22
C GLY A 54 13.41 7.58 11.75
N SER A 55 12.80 8.36 10.86
CA SER A 55 12.91 8.20 9.39
C SER A 55 14.35 8.24 8.87
N ARG A 56 15.22 9.03 9.50
CA ARG A 56 16.64 9.19 9.13
C ARG A 56 17.59 8.27 9.90
N SER A 57 17.10 7.42 10.79
CA SER A 57 17.98 6.57 11.60
C SER A 57 18.66 5.49 10.77
N LYS A 58 19.90 5.15 11.15
CA LYS A 58 20.64 4.04 10.53
C LYS A 58 19.88 2.71 10.66
N LYS A 59 19.19 2.50 11.80
CA LYS A 59 18.36 1.31 12.05
C LYS A 59 17.17 1.22 11.10
N ASN A 60 16.48 2.33 10.84
CA ASN A 60 15.40 2.38 9.86
C ASN A 60 15.89 1.99 8.46
N LYS A 61 17.02 2.57 8.03
CA LYS A 61 17.62 2.23 6.73
C LYS A 61 17.96 0.74 6.62
N GLN A 62 18.66 0.19 7.62
CA GLN A 62 19.05 -1.23 7.63
C GLN A 62 17.84 -2.18 7.59
N LEU A 63 16.78 -1.87 8.33
CA LEU A 63 15.56 -2.66 8.30
C LEU A 63 14.91 -2.66 6.92
N LEU A 64 14.80 -1.49 6.27
CA LEU A 64 14.15 -1.38 4.97
C LEU A 64 14.93 -2.07 3.85
N GLU A 65 16.26 -2.06 3.89
CA GLU A 65 17.07 -2.85 2.94
C GLU A 65 16.83 -4.35 3.15
N ALA A 66 16.92 -4.83 4.39
CA ALA A 66 16.72 -6.25 4.70
C ALA A 66 15.32 -6.76 4.34
N VAL A 67 14.29 -5.93 4.52
CA VAL A 67 12.91 -6.27 4.17
C VAL A 67 12.73 -6.33 2.66
N LYS A 68 13.35 -5.42 1.89
CA LYS A 68 13.31 -5.47 0.43
C LYS A 68 13.98 -6.73 -0.12
N GLU A 69 15.15 -7.10 0.41
CA GLU A 69 15.85 -8.34 0.01
C GLU A 69 15.04 -9.62 0.24
N VAL A 70 14.09 -9.62 1.18
CA VAL A 70 13.23 -10.78 1.48
C VAL A 70 11.97 -10.82 0.63
N LEU A 71 11.56 -9.66 0.10
CA LEU A 71 10.33 -9.49 -0.66
C LEU A 71 10.56 -9.46 -2.19
N GLU A 72 11.83 -9.40 -2.63
CA GLU A 72 12.29 -9.62 -4.02
C GLU A 72 12.56 -11.10 -4.29
#